data_AF-A0A1V4E9E1-F1
#
_entry.id   AF-A0A1V4E9E1-F1
#
_cell.length_a   1.000
_cell.length_b   1.000
_cell.length_c   1.000
_cell.angle_alpha   90.00
_cell.angle_beta   90.00
_cell.angle_gamma   90.00
#
_symmetry.space_group_name_H-M   'P 1'
#
loop_
_entity.id
_entity.type
_entity.pdbx_description
1 polymer ?
#
loop_
_entity_poly.entity_id
_entity_poly.type
_entity_poly.pdbx_seq_one_letter_code
_entity_poly.pdbx_strand_id
1 'polypeptide(L)'
;MLLAATSAIAAAGPPPRPPAGPGPDPSLATHTYTYADAPVGQPLKGFAPYLFPGDNYTAKFPGGLMWSYFALNEVMKDPSDCSAFDWSVFDRALDEAAVWGRQLAFRFYVEYPGGSGTHPGNGIPPCLAGKAALRTNGQWGTVSPDYDDPDVISAFTGFINAFADRYDHAAPAAPPTRGSASCPWAWSGSGASGTPGRTTGTPRTATRT
;
A
#
# COMPACT_ATOMS: atom_id res chain seq x y z
N MET A 1 14.87 -62.17 2.33
CA MET A 1 14.13 -61.10 3.04
C MET A 1 15.18 -60.11 3.55
N LEU A 2 15.49 -59.08 2.75
CA LEU A 2 16.43 -58.02 3.11
C LEU A 2 15.58 -56.78 3.43
N LEU A 3 15.56 -56.36 4.70
CA LEU A 3 14.81 -55.18 5.13
C LEU A 3 15.54 -53.91 4.66
N ALA A 4 14.83 -53.07 3.92
CA ALA A 4 15.26 -51.72 3.59
C ALA A 4 15.17 -50.84 4.85
N ALA A 5 16.28 -50.22 5.23
CA ALA A 5 16.28 -49.18 6.26
C ALA A 5 15.93 -47.84 5.60
N THR A 6 14.74 -47.32 5.89
CA THR A 6 14.36 -45.93 5.60
C THR A 6 15.11 -44.99 6.54
N SER A 7 16.04 -44.21 6.01
CA SER A 7 16.65 -43.08 6.73
C SER A 7 15.64 -41.94 6.83
N ALA A 8 15.20 -41.64 8.06
CA ALA A 8 14.39 -40.45 8.33
C ALA A 8 15.24 -39.18 8.19
N ILE A 9 14.82 -38.25 7.35
CA ILE A 9 15.36 -36.88 7.33
C ILE A 9 14.85 -36.21 8.61
N ALA A 10 15.75 -35.98 9.56
CA ALA A 10 15.45 -35.16 10.73
C ALA A 10 15.15 -33.73 10.26
N ALA A 11 14.02 -33.19 10.69
CA ALA A 11 13.70 -31.78 10.49
C ALA A 11 14.83 -30.94 11.09
N ALA A 12 15.57 -30.23 10.23
CA ALA A 12 16.53 -29.25 10.70
C ALA A 12 15.77 -28.20 11.51
N GLY A 13 16.07 -28.12 12.80
CA GLY A 13 15.52 -27.09 13.68
C GLY A 13 15.85 -25.68 13.17
N PRO A 14 15.20 -24.64 13.72
CA PRO A 14 15.51 -23.28 13.36
C PRO A 14 17.03 -23.01 13.51
N PRO A 15 17.64 -22.24 12.59
CA PRO A 15 19.06 -21.95 12.65
C PRO A 15 19.44 -21.33 14.00
N PRO A 16 20.67 -21.54 14.48
CA PRO A 16 21.14 -20.93 15.71
C PRO A 16 20.92 -19.42 15.69
N ARG A 17 20.45 -18.88 16.82
CA ARG A 17 20.32 -17.42 16.99
C ARG A 17 21.68 -16.77 16.67
N PRO A 18 21.72 -15.70 15.86
CA PRO A 18 22.94 -14.93 15.66
C PRO A 18 23.52 -14.47 17.00
N PRO A 19 24.86 -14.28 17.09
CA PRO A 19 25.47 -13.69 18.27
C PRO A 19 24.77 -12.39 18.67
N ALA A 20 24.67 -12.12 19.97
CA ALA A 20 24.17 -10.84 20.44
C ALA A 20 24.98 -9.70 19.81
N GLY A 21 24.29 -8.63 19.39
CA GLY A 21 24.96 -7.43 18.93
C GLY A 21 25.82 -6.80 20.03
N PRO A 22 26.67 -5.82 19.69
CA PRO A 22 27.42 -5.04 20.67
C PRO A 22 26.49 -4.52 21.78
N GLY A 23 27.03 -4.44 23.00
CA GLY A 23 26.32 -3.80 24.10
C GLY A 23 25.93 -2.36 23.75
N PRO A 24 24.87 -1.81 24.37
CA PRO A 24 24.45 -0.44 24.12
C PRO A 24 25.60 0.53 24.39
N ASP A 25 25.79 1.51 23.50
CA ASP A 25 26.80 2.54 23.65
C ASP A 25 26.50 3.40 24.89
N PRO A 26 27.37 3.41 25.92
CA PRO A 26 27.12 4.12 27.17
C PRO A 26 27.19 5.65 27.02
N SER A 27 27.66 6.16 25.88
CA SER A 27 27.66 7.59 25.57
C SER A 27 26.31 8.12 25.10
N LEU A 28 25.37 7.22 24.75
CA LEU A 28 24.02 7.59 24.36
C LEU A 28 23.15 7.87 25.58
N ALA A 29 22.31 8.91 25.46
CA ALA A 29 21.34 9.22 26.50
C ALA A 29 20.33 8.07 26.67
N THR A 30 20.35 7.43 27.84
CA THR A 30 19.40 6.37 28.18
C THR A 30 18.07 6.99 28.60
N HIS A 31 17.00 6.63 27.88
CA HIS A 31 15.63 6.95 28.27
C HIS A 31 14.99 5.72 28.90
N THR A 32 14.70 5.77 30.20
CA THR A 32 13.95 4.72 30.87
C THR A 32 12.48 4.87 30.51
N TYR A 33 11.96 3.93 29.72
CA TYR A 33 10.53 3.82 29.47
C TYR A 33 9.92 2.92 30.55
N THR A 34 8.94 3.43 31.27
CA THR A 34 8.07 2.58 32.09
C THR A 34 7.26 1.68 31.17
N TYR A 35 7.19 0.39 31.50
CA TYR A 35 6.26 -0.50 30.83
C TYR A 35 4.84 0.08 30.95
N ALA A 36 4.23 0.32 29.81
CA ALA A 36 2.82 0.66 29.70
C ALA A 36 2.18 -0.43 28.85
N ASP A 37 0.98 -0.86 29.23
CA ASP A 37 0.18 -1.73 28.37
C ASP A 37 0.06 -1.07 27.00
N ALA A 38 0.26 -1.86 25.94
CA ALA A 38 -0.07 -1.39 24.60
C ALA A 38 -1.52 -0.88 24.64
N PRO A 39 -1.84 0.28 24.04
CA PRO A 39 -3.21 0.75 23.98
C PRO A 39 -4.08 -0.41 23.50
N VAL A 40 -5.19 -0.68 24.20
CA VAL A 40 -6.10 -1.83 23.95
C VAL A 40 -6.63 -1.87 22.50
N GLY A 41 -6.34 -0.84 21.70
CA GLY A 41 -6.54 -0.82 20.27
C GLY A 41 -5.54 -1.70 19.50
N GLN A 42 -5.84 -3.00 19.47
CA GLN A 42 -5.69 -3.90 18.32
C GLN A 42 -4.25 -4.06 17.76
N PRO A 43 -3.45 -5.01 18.28
CA PRO A 43 -2.17 -5.41 17.66
C PRO A 43 -2.31 -5.89 16.20
N LEU A 44 -3.55 -6.13 15.74
CA LEU A 44 -3.91 -6.48 14.36
C LEU A 44 -4.30 -5.28 13.49
N LYS A 45 -4.16 -4.02 13.94
CA LYS A 45 -4.47 -2.82 13.12
C LYS A 45 -3.72 -2.77 11.79
N GLY A 46 -2.53 -3.35 11.73
CA GLY A 46 -1.74 -3.45 10.50
C GLY A 46 -2.13 -4.62 9.58
N PHE A 47 -2.97 -5.55 10.05
CA PHE A 47 -3.45 -6.65 9.20
C PHE A 47 -4.60 -6.16 8.33
N ALA A 48 -4.36 -6.20 7.03
CA ALA A 48 -5.32 -5.80 6.01
C ALA A 48 -5.72 -7.03 5.18
N PRO A 49 -6.96 -7.55 5.30
CA PRO A 49 -7.46 -8.49 4.32
C PRO A 49 -7.52 -7.84 2.93
N TYR A 50 -7.29 -8.66 1.90
CA TYR A 50 -7.55 -8.25 0.53
C TYR A 50 -9.02 -7.89 0.34
N LEU A 51 -9.24 -6.77 -0.34
CA LEU A 51 -10.56 -6.31 -0.76
C LEU A 51 -10.95 -7.05 -2.04
N PHE A 52 -11.91 -7.95 -1.92
CA PHE A 52 -12.65 -8.52 -3.03
C PHE A 52 -14.12 -8.05 -2.97
N PRO A 53 -14.68 -7.48 -4.04
CA PRO A 53 -16.07 -7.05 -4.04
C PRO A 53 -17.02 -8.19 -3.68
N GLY A 54 -17.96 -7.95 -2.75
CA GLY A 54 -18.96 -8.93 -2.32
C GLY A 54 -18.50 -9.91 -1.22
N ASP A 55 -17.28 -9.77 -0.71
CA ASP A 55 -16.81 -10.58 0.42
C ASP A 55 -17.47 -10.18 1.76
N ASN A 56 -17.58 -11.15 2.66
CA ASN A 56 -18.02 -10.89 4.04
C ASN A 56 -16.81 -10.55 4.93
N TYR A 57 -16.59 -9.25 5.18
CA TYR A 57 -15.46 -8.78 5.98
C TYR A 57 -15.66 -8.92 7.49
N THR A 58 -16.87 -9.26 7.96
CA THR A 58 -17.11 -9.68 9.35
C THR A 58 -16.46 -11.02 9.67
N ALA A 59 -16.37 -11.91 8.67
CA ALA A 59 -15.73 -13.22 8.81
C ALA A 59 -14.20 -13.18 8.66
N LYS A 60 -13.64 -12.02 8.26
CA LYS A 60 -12.20 -11.81 8.12
C LYS A 60 -11.60 -11.26 9.41
N PHE A 61 -10.27 -11.16 9.46
CA PHE A 61 -9.57 -10.66 10.64
C PHE A 61 -10.13 -9.30 11.10
N PRO A 62 -10.35 -9.12 12.41
CA PRO A 62 -10.77 -7.85 12.98
C PRO A 62 -9.62 -6.85 12.80
N GLY A 63 -9.89 -5.76 12.09
CA GLY A 63 -8.86 -4.78 11.73
C GLY A 63 -9.49 -3.54 11.11
N GLY A 64 -8.77 -2.43 11.17
CA GLY A 64 -9.22 -1.14 10.63
C GLY A 64 -8.77 -0.88 9.20
N LEU A 65 -8.09 -1.83 8.56
CA LEU A 65 -7.47 -1.66 7.24
C LEU A 65 -7.95 -2.75 6.28
N MET A 66 -7.97 -2.43 4.99
CA MET A 66 -8.19 -3.33 3.85
C MET A 66 -7.09 -3.06 2.82
N TRP A 67 -6.76 -4.06 2.00
CA TRP A 67 -5.74 -3.91 0.95
C TRP A 67 -6.35 -4.16 -0.43
N SER A 68 -6.06 -3.31 -1.41
CA SER A 68 -6.44 -3.57 -2.81
C SER A 68 -5.33 -3.21 -3.80
N TYR A 69 -5.35 -3.88 -4.95
CA TYR A 69 -4.50 -3.57 -6.10
C TYR A 69 -5.36 -3.00 -7.21
N PHE A 70 -4.85 -2.03 -7.96
CA PHE A 70 -5.54 -1.46 -9.12
C PHE A 70 -4.57 -1.39 -10.30
N ALA A 71 -5.01 -1.78 -11.48
CA ALA A 71 -4.22 -1.56 -12.68
C ALA A 71 -4.35 -0.08 -13.09
N LEU A 72 -3.24 0.58 -13.43
CA LEU A 72 -3.24 2.01 -13.74
C LEU A 72 -4.11 2.34 -14.96
N ASN A 73 -4.18 1.44 -15.94
CA ASN A 73 -5.06 1.55 -17.12
C ASN A 73 -6.57 1.46 -16.81
N GLU A 74 -6.97 1.04 -15.61
CA GLU A 74 -8.37 1.12 -15.19
C GLU A 74 -8.78 2.54 -14.81
N VAL A 75 -7.80 3.42 -14.53
CA VAL A 75 -8.01 4.84 -14.26
C VAL A 75 -7.61 5.71 -15.45
N MET A 76 -6.44 5.47 -16.02
CA MET A 76 -5.96 6.13 -17.24
C MET A 76 -6.45 5.36 -18.47
N LYS A 77 -7.70 5.56 -18.88
CA LYS A 77 -8.37 4.74 -19.89
C LYS A 77 -8.35 5.34 -21.29
N ASP A 78 -8.17 6.65 -21.41
CA ASP A 78 -8.24 7.35 -22.69
C ASP A 78 -6.96 7.06 -23.51
N PRO A 79 -7.08 6.55 -24.75
CA PRO A 79 -5.91 6.25 -25.59
C PRO A 79 -5.26 7.50 -26.21
N SER A 80 -5.97 8.63 -26.21
CA SER A 80 -5.52 9.89 -26.82
C SER A 80 -4.99 10.89 -25.79
N ASP A 81 -5.44 10.81 -24.54
CA ASP A 81 -5.10 11.75 -23.47
C ASP A 81 -4.65 11.03 -22.18
N CYS A 82 -3.38 11.20 -21.78
CA CYS A 82 -2.87 10.66 -20.52
C CYS A 82 -3.34 11.45 -19.29
N SER A 83 -4.01 12.58 -19.45
CA SER A 83 -4.52 13.43 -18.36
C SER A 83 -6.00 13.20 -18.06
N ALA A 84 -6.66 12.31 -18.81
CA ALA A 84 -8.05 11.93 -18.60
C ALA A 84 -8.15 10.73 -17.65
N PHE A 85 -8.71 10.96 -16.45
CA PHE A 85 -8.79 9.96 -15.39
C PHE A 85 -10.24 9.55 -15.07
N ASP A 86 -10.51 8.25 -15.11
CA ASP A 86 -11.74 7.62 -14.63
C ASP A 86 -11.49 7.01 -13.25
N TRP A 87 -11.84 7.75 -12.20
CA TRP A 87 -11.64 7.32 -10.82
C TRP A 87 -12.67 6.29 -10.31
N SER A 88 -13.63 5.87 -11.15
CA SER A 88 -14.79 5.11 -10.68
C SER A 88 -14.44 3.76 -10.04
N VAL A 89 -13.38 3.08 -10.51
CA VAL A 89 -12.92 1.83 -9.91
C VAL A 89 -12.39 2.03 -8.50
N PHE A 90 -11.66 3.13 -8.28
CA PHE A 90 -11.08 3.46 -6.98
C PHE A 90 -12.14 4.01 -6.02
N ASP A 91 -13.03 4.89 -6.50
CA ASP A 91 -14.15 5.43 -5.72
C ASP A 91 -15.06 4.30 -5.19
N ARG A 92 -15.38 3.30 -6.02
CA ARG A 92 -16.14 2.12 -5.57
C ARG A 92 -15.44 1.35 -4.45
N ALA A 93 -14.12 1.23 -4.49
CA ALA A 93 -13.36 0.55 -3.45
C ALA A 93 -13.30 1.36 -2.14
N LEU A 94 -13.22 2.69 -2.23
CA LEU A 94 -13.33 3.58 -1.07
C LEU A 94 -14.71 3.51 -0.43
N ASP A 95 -15.78 3.47 -1.24
CA ASP A 95 -17.15 3.33 -0.77
C ASP A 95 -17.35 1.98 -0.05
N GLU A 96 -16.85 0.88 -0.63
CA GLU A 96 -16.88 -0.44 0.01
C GLU A 96 -16.13 -0.42 1.35
N ALA A 97 -14.91 0.13 1.39
CA ALA A 97 -14.16 0.22 2.64
C ALA A 97 -14.90 1.06 3.70
N ALA A 98 -15.57 2.14 3.28
CA ALA A 98 -16.38 2.99 4.16
C ALA A 98 -17.63 2.27 4.70
N VAL A 99 -18.31 1.44 3.89
CA VAL A 99 -19.43 0.58 4.35
C VAL A 99 -19.00 -0.32 5.50
N TRP A 100 -17.76 -0.83 5.44
CA TRP A 100 -17.19 -1.67 6.49
C TRP A 100 -16.53 -0.90 7.64
N GLY A 101 -16.51 0.44 7.59
CA GLY A 101 -15.84 1.28 8.59
C GLY A 101 -14.33 1.07 8.64
N ARG A 102 -13.72 0.68 7.51
CA ARG A 102 -12.29 0.39 7.39
C ARG A 102 -11.60 1.41 6.47
N GLN A 103 -10.31 1.59 6.67
CA GLN A 103 -9.43 2.34 5.79
C GLN A 103 -8.96 1.45 4.64
N LEU A 104 -8.66 2.06 3.49
CA LEU A 104 -8.11 1.35 2.34
C LEU A 104 -6.62 1.69 2.19
N ALA A 105 -5.78 0.65 2.25
CA ALA A 105 -4.44 0.66 1.71
C ALA A 105 -4.50 0.13 0.27
N PHE A 106 -3.73 0.74 -0.63
CA PHE A 106 -3.81 0.39 -2.04
C PHE A 106 -2.46 0.46 -2.75
N ARG A 107 -2.42 -0.18 -3.91
CA ARG A 107 -1.32 -0.08 -4.86
C ARG A 107 -1.85 -0.01 -6.28
N PHE A 108 -1.52 1.08 -6.97
CA PHE A 108 -1.60 1.12 -8.43
C PHE A 108 -0.38 0.41 -9.03
N TYR A 109 -0.60 -0.40 -10.06
CA TYR A 109 0.46 -1.08 -10.78
C TYR A 109 0.31 -0.92 -12.30
N VAL A 110 1.43 -0.99 -13.01
CA VAL A 110 1.46 -1.05 -14.48
C VAL A 110 1.72 -2.46 -15.01
N GLU A 111 2.25 -3.33 -14.16
CA GLU A 111 2.43 -4.74 -14.45
C GLU A 111 2.16 -5.59 -13.20
N TYR A 112 1.46 -6.70 -13.38
CA TYR A 112 1.26 -7.71 -12.36
C TYR A 112 1.10 -9.09 -13.00
N PRO A 113 2.03 -10.05 -12.77
CA PRO A 113 1.94 -11.39 -13.35
C PRO A 113 0.61 -12.05 -13.01
N GLY A 114 -0.17 -12.42 -14.04
CA GLY A 114 -1.48 -13.09 -13.86
C GLY A 114 -2.63 -12.20 -13.34
N GLY A 115 -2.39 -10.91 -13.05
CA GLY A 115 -3.38 -10.01 -12.44
C GLY A 115 -3.65 -10.32 -10.96
N SER A 116 -4.43 -9.47 -10.29
CA SER A 116 -4.77 -9.65 -8.87
C SER A 116 -5.99 -10.56 -8.63
N GLY A 117 -6.50 -11.18 -9.69
CA GLY A 117 -7.77 -11.92 -9.71
C GLY A 117 -8.97 -11.05 -10.11
N THR A 118 -9.04 -9.81 -9.59
CA THR A 118 -10.11 -8.84 -9.93
C THR A 118 -9.66 -7.71 -10.85
N HIS A 119 -8.34 -7.54 -11.05
CA HIS A 119 -7.75 -6.51 -11.90
C HIS A 119 -6.81 -7.13 -12.94
N PRO A 120 -6.67 -6.53 -14.14
CA PRO A 120 -5.94 -7.13 -15.27
C PRO A 120 -4.43 -7.17 -15.01
N GLY A 121 -3.72 -8.17 -15.56
CA GLY A 121 -2.26 -8.27 -15.37
C GLY A 121 -1.43 -7.20 -16.09
N ASN A 122 -1.91 -6.70 -17.23
CA ASN A 122 -1.33 -5.55 -17.92
C ASN A 122 -2.06 -4.28 -17.46
N GLY A 123 -1.34 -3.39 -16.79
CA GLY A 123 -1.83 -2.11 -16.29
C GLY A 123 -1.28 -0.90 -17.03
N ILE A 124 -0.57 -1.08 -18.16
CA ILE A 124 0.00 0.03 -18.93
C ILE A 124 -1.13 0.86 -19.54
N PRO A 125 -1.20 2.19 -19.27
CA PRO A 125 -2.17 3.08 -19.89
C PRO A 125 -2.12 3.04 -21.43
N PRO A 126 -3.27 2.98 -22.13
CA PRO A 126 -3.32 2.94 -23.59
C PRO A 126 -2.78 4.23 -24.23
N CYS A 127 -2.81 5.36 -23.51
CA CYS A 127 -2.25 6.63 -23.98
C CYS A 127 -0.72 6.61 -24.23
N LEU A 128 -0.02 5.60 -23.70
CA LEU A 128 1.42 5.36 -23.89
C LEU A 128 1.73 4.44 -25.08
N ALA A 129 0.70 3.89 -25.75
CA ALA A 129 0.88 3.03 -26.90
C ALA A 129 1.60 3.78 -28.03
N GLY A 130 2.75 3.26 -28.45
CA GLY A 130 3.58 3.87 -29.50
C GLY A 130 4.36 5.11 -29.07
N LYS A 131 4.27 5.52 -27.80
CA LYS A 131 5.06 6.62 -27.22
C LYS A 131 6.26 6.12 -26.44
N ALA A 132 6.10 5.01 -25.73
CA ALA A 132 7.16 4.39 -24.95
C ALA A 132 7.59 3.04 -25.52
N ALA A 133 8.88 2.73 -25.42
CA ALA A 133 9.37 1.39 -25.67
C ALA A 133 8.80 0.41 -24.63
N LEU A 134 8.43 -0.80 -25.06
CA LEU A 134 7.94 -1.85 -24.17
C LEU A 134 8.95 -2.99 -24.10
N ARG A 135 9.21 -3.47 -22.89
CA ARG A 135 10.08 -4.62 -22.63
C ARG A 135 9.25 -5.80 -22.13
N THR A 136 9.38 -6.94 -22.78
CA THR A 136 8.74 -8.18 -22.36
C THR A 136 9.65 -8.96 -21.42
N ASN A 137 9.15 -9.33 -20.24
CA ASN A 137 9.79 -10.29 -19.36
C ASN A 137 9.23 -11.70 -19.62
N GLY A 138 10.00 -12.52 -20.33
CA GLY A 138 9.61 -13.88 -20.68
C GLY A 138 9.47 -14.85 -19.49
N GLN A 139 10.14 -14.59 -18.35
CA GLN A 139 10.06 -15.46 -17.18
C GLN A 139 8.69 -15.41 -16.50
N TRP A 140 8.05 -14.24 -16.52
CA TRP A 140 6.77 -13.99 -15.84
C TRP A 140 5.63 -13.64 -16.80
N GLY A 141 5.92 -13.58 -18.10
CA GLY A 141 4.94 -13.21 -19.13
C GLY A 141 4.40 -11.79 -18.98
N THR A 142 5.19 -10.87 -18.41
CA THR A 142 4.78 -9.46 -18.22
C THR A 142 5.39 -8.55 -19.26
N VAL A 143 4.75 -7.41 -19.48
CA VAL A 143 5.24 -6.31 -20.31
C VAL A 143 5.38 -5.10 -19.41
N SER A 144 6.53 -4.45 -19.46
CA SER A 144 6.81 -3.22 -18.72
C SER A 144 7.12 -2.10 -19.72
N PRO A 145 6.67 -0.86 -19.49
CA PRO A 145 7.15 0.28 -20.25
C PRO A 145 8.61 0.59 -19.88
N ASP A 146 9.31 1.31 -20.74
CA ASP A 146 10.58 1.93 -20.38
C ASP A 146 10.33 3.03 -19.34
N TYR A 147 10.83 2.82 -18.12
CA TYR A 147 10.62 3.73 -17.00
C TYR A 147 11.48 5.00 -17.08
N ASP A 148 12.48 5.02 -17.97
CA ASP A 148 13.31 6.20 -18.25
C ASP A 148 12.74 7.06 -19.39
N ASP A 149 11.67 6.60 -20.05
CA ASP A 149 11.01 7.33 -21.14
C ASP A 149 10.26 8.58 -20.61
N PRO A 150 10.48 9.77 -21.21
CA PRO A 150 9.88 11.01 -20.72
C PRO A 150 8.34 11.00 -20.78
N ASP A 151 7.72 10.31 -21.74
CA ASP A 151 6.25 10.21 -21.83
C ASP A 151 5.70 9.34 -20.69
N VAL A 152 6.42 8.28 -20.30
CA VAL A 152 6.06 7.43 -19.16
C VAL A 152 6.16 8.19 -17.85
N ILE A 153 7.28 8.89 -17.64
CA ILE A 153 7.50 9.72 -16.45
C ILE A 153 6.44 10.81 -16.36
N SER A 154 6.12 11.47 -17.48
CA SER A 154 5.09 12.51 -17.56
C SER A 154 3.71 11.96 -17.19
N ALA A 155 3.31 10.82 -17.76
CA ALA A 155 2.04 10.18 -17.47
C ALA A 155 1.90 9.79 -15.99
N PHE A 156 2.96 9.22 -15.39
CA PHE A 156 2.91 8.79 -13.99
C PHE A 156 2.91 9.99 -13.03
N THR A 157 3.69 11.02 -13.33
CA THR A 157 3.72 12.25 -12.53
C THR A 157 2.37 12.97 -12.61
N GLY A 158 1.77 13.04 -13.81
CA GLY A 158 0.43 13.58 -14.02
C GLY A 158 -0.63 12.83 -13.21
N PHE A 159 -0.59 11.50 -13.22
CA PHE A 159 -1.46 10.67 -12.38
C PHE A 159 -1.29 10.96 -10.88
N ILE A 160 -0.05 11.02 -10.38
CA ILE A 160 0.23 11.28 -8.96
C ILE A 160 -0.31 12.65 -8.54
N ASN A 161 -0.10 13.68 -9.36
CA ASN A 161 -0.62 15.02 -9.10
C ASN A 161 -2.15 15.04 -9.10
N ALA A 162 -2.79 14.45 -10.11
CA ALA A 162 -4.24 14.37 -10.18
C ALA A 162 -4.85 13.56 -9.02
N PHE A 163 -4.15 12.51 -8.56
CA PHE A 163 -4.53 11.76 -7.37
C PHE A 163 -4.47 12.63 -6.11
N ALA A 164 -3.36 13.34 -5.91
CA ALA A 164 -3.18 14.24 -4.77
C ALA A 164 -4.25 15.34 -4.75
N ASP A 165 -4.47 16.01 -5.89
CA ASP A 165 -5.49 17.07 -6.01
C ASP A 165 -6.89 16.56 -5.67
N ARG A 166 -7.20 15.32 -6.04
CA ARG A 166 -8.52 14.72 -5.82
C ARG A 166 -8.74 14.19 -4.42
N TYR A 167 -7.74 13.56 -3.81
CA TYR A 167 -7.91 12.79 -2.57
C TYR A 167 -7.11 13.32 -1.37
N ASP A 168 -6.06 14.11 -1.60
CA ASP A 168 -5.24 14.70 -0.54
C ASP A 168 -5.73 16.13 -0.22
N HIS A 169 -6.88 16.21 0.45
CA HIS A 169 -7.44 17.48 0.92
C HIS A 169 -6.80 17.91 2.25
N ALA A 170 -5.71 18.66 2.20
CA ALA A 170 -5.20 19.38 3.37
C ALA A 170 -6.11 20.60 3.71
N ALA A 171 -7.23 20.41 4.43
CA ALA A 171 -7.96 21.51 5.08
C ALA A 171 -8.74 21.08 6.36
N PRO A 172 -8.73 21.88 7.45
CA PRO A 172 -9.30 21.49 8.74
C PRO A 172 -10.77 21.88 8.85
N ALA A 173 -11.71 21.07 8.35
CA ALA A 173 -13.14 21.13 8.72
C ALA A 173 -14.05 20.04 8.11
N ALA A 174 -13.53 19.01 7.43
CA ALA A 174 -14.40 17.95 6.92
C ALA A 174 -14.64 16.89 8.01
N PRO A 175 -15.89 16.54 8.36
CA PRO A 175 -16.15 15.34 9.16
C PRO A 175 -15.65 14.09 8.41
N PRO A 176 -15.25 13.02 9.11
CA PRO A 176 -14.72 11.80 8.49
C PRO A 176 -15.85 11.05 7.80
N THR A 177 -16.22 11.44 6.57
CA THR A 177 -17.29 10.80 5.80
C THR A 177 -16.86 10.34 4.42
N ARG A 178 -15.56 10.08 4.22
CA ARG A 178 -15.08 9.26 3.10
C ARG A 178 -13.83 8.52 3.55
N GLY A 179 -13.77 7.21 3.30
CA GLY A 179 -12.70 6.34 3.79
C GLY A 179 -11.32 6.96 3.53
N SER A 180 -10.52 7.13 4.58
CA SER A 180 -9.17 7.66 4.43
C SER A 180 -8.32 6.65 3.67
N ALA A 181 -7.78 7.06 2.53
CA ALA A 181 -6.84 6.26 1.76
C ALA A 181 -5.43 6.55 2.30
N SER A 182 -4.75 5.53 2.85
CA SER A 182 -3.34 5.65 3.22
C SER A 182 -2.53 4.89 2.17
N CYS A 183 -1.51 5.52 1.59
CA CYS A 183 -0.62 4.91 0.61
C CYS A 183 0.68 4.49 1.34
N PRO A 184 0.84 3.22 1.79
CA PRO A 184 1.95 2.83 2.65
C PRO A 184 3.28 2.60 1.92
N TRP A 185 3.36 2.86 0.61
CA TRP A 185 4.59 2.75 -0.16
C TRP A 185 4.75 3.99 -1.04
N ALA A 186 5.24 5.07 -0.44
CA ALA A 186 5.93 6.10 -1.21
C ALA A 186 7.06 5.41 -2.00
N TRP A 187 7.08 5.64 -3.30
CA TRP A 187 8.03 5.11 -4.26
C TRP A 187 9.47 5.26 -3.76
N SER A 188 10.28 4.21 -3.94
CA SER A 188 11.72 4.24 -3.71
C SER A 188 12.39 5.06 -4.81
N GLY A 189 12.37 6.38 -4.68
CA GLY A 189 13.04 7.30 -5.58
C GLY A 189 12.87 8.73 -5.09
N SER A 190 14.00 9.37 -4.76
CA SER A 190 14.16 10.79 -4.39
C SER A 190 13.56 11.27 -3.06
N GLY A 191 14.45 11.58 -2.12
CA GLY A 191 14.11 12.18 -0.83
C GLY A 191 13.64 13.62 -0.95
N ALA A 192 12.62 13.96 -0.16
CA ALA A 192 12.31 15.32 0.23
C ALA A 192 12.20 15.36 1.75
N SER A 193 13.30 15.72 2.40
CA SER A 193 13.36 16.07 3.82
C SER A 193 12.68 17.43 4.03
N GLY A 194 11.43 17.42 4.49
CA GLY A 194 10.73 18.60 4.97
C GLY A 194 10.35 18.46 6.45
N THR A 195 10.98 19.23 7.33
CA THR A 195 10.75 19.23 8.77
C THR A 195 9.38 19.83 9.14
N PRO A 196 8.51 19.17 9.93
CA PRO A 196 7.29 19.80 10.41
C PRO A 196 7.58 20.67 11.65
N GLY A 197 7.31 21.98 11.52
CA GLY A 197 7.32 22.93 12.63
C GLY A 197 6.19 22.66 13.62
N ARG A 198 6.56 22.54 14.90
CA ARG A 198 5.66 22.33 16.04
C ARG A 198 4.98 23.64 16.43
N THR A 199 3.67 23.76 16.27
CA THR A 199 2.86 24.78 16.95
C THR A 199 2.13 24.16 18.14
N THR A 200 2.40 24.71 19.32
CA THR A 200 1.80 24.35 20.62
C THR A 200 0.39 24.94 20.73
N GLY A 201 -0.63 24.09 20.85
CA GLY A 201 -2.00 24.48 21.16
C GLY A 201 -2.51 23.80 22.44
N THR A 202 -2.91 24.62 23.42
CA THR A 202 -3.44 24.28 24.75
C THR A 202 -4.71 23.40 24.69
N PRO A 203 -4.90 22.41 25.60
CA PRO A 203 -6.08 21.55 25.58
C PRO A 203 -7.33 22.26 26.11
N ARG A 204 -8.45 22.22 25.36
CA ARG A 204 -9.79 22.53 25.89
C ARG A 204 -10.51 21.23 26.26
N THR A 205 -10.89 21.15 27.54
CA THR A 205 -11.77 20.13 28.12
C THR A 205 -13.16 20.24 27.49
N ALA A 206 -13.70 19.14 26.96
CA ALA A 206 -15.09 19.05 26.51
C ALA A 206 -15.91 18.21 27.50
N THR A 207 -16.85 18.87 28.18
CA THR A 207 -17.89 18.25 29.01
C THR A 207 -18.97 17.69 28.10
N ARG A 208 -19.40 16.46 28.39
CA ARG A 208 -20.43 15.71 27.67
C ARG A 208 -21.80 16.01 28.30
N THR A 209 -22.79 16.35 27.47
CA THR A 209 -24.22 16.17 27.73
C THR A 209 -24.77 15.23 26.68
#